data_AF-A0A1W1X0E8-F1
#
_entry.id   AF-A0A1W1X0E8-F1
#
_cell.length_a   1.000
_cell.length_b   1.000
_cell.length_c   1.000
_cell.angle_alpha   90.00
_cell.angle_beta   90.00
_cell.angle_gamma   90.00
#
_symmetry.space_group_name_H-M   'P 1'
#
loop_
_entity.id
_entity.type
_entity.pdbx_description
1 polymer ?
#
loop_
_entity_poly.entity_id
_entity_poly.type
_entity_poly.pdbx_seq_one_letter_code
_entity_poly.pdbx_strand_id
1 'polypeptide(L)'
;MKRGLIVYVTGGAELADDSWGIYACMDRYAAHEVGVARDESEIAYNWWRMVVRGMQEVMCVRARVDGDGMELIGMPLRLCG
;
A
#
# COMPACT_ATOMS: atom_id res chain seq x y z
N MET A 1 -7.03 -16.35 3.30
CA MET A 1 -5.74 -16.08 2.66
C MET A 1 -5.24 -14.74 3.17
N LYS A 2 -4.03 -14.66 3.74
CA LYS A 2 -3.51 -13.42 4.35
C LYS A 2 -2.97 -12.51 3.25
N ARG A 3 -3.42 -11.25 3.22
CA ARG A 3 -3.08 -10.30 2.16
C ARG A 3 -2.43 -9.04 2.71
N GLY A 4 -1.29 -8.65 2.15
CA GLY A 4 -0.66 -7.35 2.37
C GLY A 4 -0.99 -6.38 1.25
N LEU A 5 -1.01 -5.08 1.57
CA LEU A 5 -1.18 -3.99 0.61
C LEU A 5 -0.08 -2.95 0.79
N ILE A 6 0.58 -2.59 -0.30
CA ILE A 6 1.54 -1.50 -0.35
C ILE A 6 0.89 -0.34 -1.10
N VAL A 7 0.84 0.83 -0.46
CA VAL A 7 0.38 2.08 -1.05
C VAL A 7 1.61 2.88 -1.47
N TYR A 8 1.90 2.89 -2.77
CA TYR A 8 2.98 3.65 -3.36
C TYR A 8 2.53 5.09 -3.66
N VAL A 9 2.93 6.03 -2.81
CA VAL A 9 2.59 7.44 -2.92
C VAL A 9 3.56 8.12 -3.89
N THR A 10 3.04 8.51 -5.05
CA THR A 10 3.82 9.07 -6.17
C THR A 10 3.91 10.60 -6.16
N GLY A 11 3.29 11.25 -5.18
CA GLY A 11 3.33 12.70 -4.99
C GLY A 11 2.24 13.18 -4.04
N GLY A 12 2.45 14.37 -3.45
CA GLY A 12 1.51 14.95 -2.50
C GLY A 12 2.09 15.28 -1.13
N ALA A 13 1.19 15.59 -0.19
CA ALA A 13 1.50 15.73 1.23
C ALA A 13 1.87 14.37 1.87
N GLU A 14 2.44 14.40 3.07
CA GLU A 14 2.73 13.16 3.80
C GLU A 14 1.44 12.41 4.15
N LEU A 15 1.33 11.16 3.68
CA LEU A 15 0.32 10.25 4.16
C LEU A 15 0.78 9.71 5.52
N ALA A 16 0.04 10.04 6.59
CA ALA A 16 0.24 9.40 7.88
C ALA A 16 -0.25 7.95 7.82
N ASP A 17 0.47 7.04 8.50
CA ASP A 17 0.19 5.60 8.55
C ASP A 17 -1.20 5.25 9.15
N ASP A 18 -1.87 6.20 9.78
CA ASP A 18 -3.21 6.13 10.39
C ASP A 18 -4.27 6.97 9.67
N SER A 19 -3.99 7.41 8.44
CA SER A 19 -4.96 8.21 7.67
C SER A 19 -6.20 7.40 7.27
N TRP A 20 -7.36 8.08 7.22
CA TRP A 20 -8.62 7.50 6.73
C TRP A 20 -8.50 6.83 5.35
N GLY A 21 -7.62 7.34 4.48
CA GLY A 21 -7.34 6.76 3.18
C GLY A 21 -6.74 5.35 3.25
N ILE A 22 -5.90 5.07 4.25
CA ILE A 22 -5.31 3.75 4.47
C ILE A 22 -6.38 2.74 4.88
N TYR A 23 -7.27 3.11 5.81
CA TYR A 23 -8.38 2.27 6.23
C TYR A 23 -9.33 1.95 5.07
N ALA A 24 -9.68 2.95 4.26
CA ALA A 24 -10.50 2.74 3.06
C ALA A 24 -9.83 1.78 2.06
N CYS A 25 -8.49 1.83 1.94
CA CYS A 25 -7.73 0.89 1.12
C CYS A 25 -7.69 -0.52 1.70
N MET A 26 -7.57 -0.66 3.02
CA MET A 26 -7.64 -1.96 3.68
C MET A 26 -8.96 -2.67 3.36
N ASP A 27 -10.08 -1.97 3.52
CA ASP A 27 -11.41 -2.51 3.25
C ASP A 27 -11.59 -2.85 1.78
N ARG A 28 -11.22 -1.92 0.88
CA ARG A 28 -11.34 -2.09 -0.58
C ARG A 28 -10.57 -3.31 -1.10
N TYR A 29 -9.40 -3.60 -0.54
CA TYR A 29 -8.53 -4.68 -1.00
C TYR A 29 -8.53 -5.91 -0.09
N ALA A 30 -9.33 -5.92 0.99
CA ALA A 30 -9.31 -6.96 2.02
C ALA A 30 -7.89 -7.22 2.57
N ALA A 31 -7.14 -6.14 2.80
CA ALA A 31 -5.77 -6.21 3.30
C ALA A 31 -5.76 -6.40 4.82
N HIS A 32 -4.83 -7.22 5.29
CA HIS A 32 -4.59 -7.51 6.70
C HIS A 32 -3.42 -6.69 7.25
N GLU A 33 -2.51 -6.24 6.37
CA GLU A 33 -1.38 -5.38 6.70
C GLU A 33 -1.19 -4.36 5.57
N VAL A 34 -0.88 -3.12 5.93
CA VAL A 34 -0.57 -2.04 4.98
C VAL A 34 0.85 -1.54 5.20
N GLY A 35 1.52 -1.17 4.12
CA GLY A 35 2.75 -0.38 4.13
C GLY A 35 2.62 0.79 3.17
N VAL A 36 3.12 1.95 3.56
CA VAL A 36 3.27 3.10 2.67
C VAL A 36 4.69 3.06 2.09
N ALA A 37 4.81 3.40 0.81
CA ALA A 37 6.09 3.53 0.13
C ALA A 37 6.12 4.83 -0.69
N ARG A 38 7.28 5.49 -0.75
CA ARG A 38 7.54 6.72 -1.50
C ARG A 38 8.54 6.52 -2.64
N ASP A 39 9.24 5.40 -2.64
CA ASP A 39 10.13 4.95 -3.70
C ASP A 39 10.13 3.42 -3.82
N GLU A 40 10.80 2.91 -4.84
CA GLU A 40 10.88 1.48 -5.14
C GLU A 40 11.63 0.66 -4.08
N SER A 41 12.55 1.29 -3.33
CA SER A 41 13.29 0.62 -2.26
C SER A 41 12.39 0.35 -1.07
N GLU A 42 11.51 1.32 -0.73
CA GLU A 42 10.48 1.15 0.29
C GLU A 42 9.43 0.11 -0.13
N ILE A 43 9.08 0.02 -1.41
CA ILE A 43 8.21 -1.07 -1.92
C ILE A 43 8.88 -2.42 -1.68
N ALA A 44 10.15 -2.58 -2.05
CA ALA A 44 10.88 -3.82 -1.87
C ALA A 44 11.00 -4.22 -0.39
N TYR A 45 11.30 -3.25 0.48
CA TYR A 45 11.38 -3.47 1.92
C TYR A 45 10.03 -3.88 2.52
N ASN A 46 8.94 -3.17 2.18
CA ASN A 46 7.60 -3.51 2.65
C ASN A 46 7.17 -4.89 2.17
N TRP A 47 7.42 -5.23 0.90
CA TRP A 47 7.11 -6.54 0.36
C TRP A 47 7.83 -7.65 1.13
N TRP A 48 9.15 -7.53 1.32
CA TRP A 48 9.93 -8.50 2.08
C TRP A 48 9.42 -8.64 3.52
N ARG A 49 9.17 -7.52 4.20
CA ARG A 49 8.63 -7.49 5.57
C ARG A 49 7.31 -8.24 5.67
N MET A 50 6.38 -8.02 4.74
CA MET A 50 5.07 -8.67 4.71
C MET A 50 5.18 -10.18 4.43
N VAL A 51 6.05 -10.58 3.51
CA VAL A 51 6.31 -11.99 3.20
C VAL A 51 6.86 -12.72 4.43
N VAL A 52 7.87 -12.15 5.10
CA VAL A 52 8.44 -12.73 6.34
C VAL A 52 7.41 -12.82 7.47
N ARG A 53 6.41 -11.92 7.50
CA ARG A 53 5.27 -11.96 8.45
C ARG A 53 4.15 -12.92 8.03
N GLY A 54 4.33 -13.65 6.93
CA GLY A 54 3.41 -14.70 6.49
C GLY A 54 2.22 -14.19 5.67
N MET A 55 2.32 -13.03 5.04
CA MET A 55 1.38 -12.63 3.99
C MET A 55 1.57 -13.53 2.77
N GLN A 56 0.46 -14.05 2.25
CA GLN A 56 0.44 -15.00 1.13
C GLN A 56 0.26 -14.31 -0.23
N GLU A 57 -0.28 -13.09 -0.22
CA GLU A 57 -0.43 -12.24 -1.38
C GLU A 57 -0.10 -10.81 -0.98
N VAL A 58 0.72 -10.13 -1.78
CA VAL A 58 1.05 -8.72 -1.58
C VAL A 58 0.67 -7.96 -2.83
N MET A 59 -0.19 -6.97 -2.66
CA MET A 59 -0.65 -6.07 -3.73
C MET A 59 0.04 -4.72 -3.58
N CYS A 60 0.33 -4.04 -4.68
CA CYS A 60 0.84 -2.68 -4.71
C CYS A 60 -0.14 -1.80 -5.50
N VAL A 61 -0.58 -0.70 -4.90
CA VAL A 61 -1.40 0.32 -5.55
C VAL A 61 -0.63 1.63 -5.61
N ARG A 62 -0.77 2.37 -6.71
CA ARG A 62 -0.27 3.75 -6.75
C ARG A 62 -1.31 4.67 -6.18
N ALA A 63 -0.87 5.68 -5.46
CA ALA A 63 -1.72 6.72 -4.93
C ALA A 63 -1.08 8.10 -5.10
N ARG A 64 -1.93 9.12 -5.09
CA ARG A 64 -1.55 10.52 -4.93
C ARG A 64 -2.33 11.07 -3.73
N VAL A 65 -1.66 11.93 -2.97
CA VAL A 65 -2.23 12.55 -1.77
C VAL A 65 -2.37 14.05 -2.03
N ASP A 66 -3.52 14.60 -1.71
CA ASP A 66 -3.77 16.03 -1.76
C ASP A 66 -4.53 16.50 -0.51
N GLY A 67 -4.94 17.77 -0.49
CA GLY A 67 -5.67 18.35 0.64
C GLY A 67 -7.04 17.73 0.88
N ASP A 68 -7.62 17.03 -0.11
CA ASP A 68 -8.95 16.42 -0.05
C ASP A 68 -8.89 14.92 0.26
N GLY A 69 -7.69 14.30 0.18
CA GLY A 69 -7.44 12.96 0.66
C GLY A 69 -6.47 12.18 -0.20
N MET A 70 -6.80 10.92 -0.47
CA MET A 70 -5.97 10.00 -1.22
C MET A 70 -6.72 9.44 -2.43
N GLU A 71 -6.14 9.63 -3.61
CA GLU A 71 -6.65 9.11 -4.87
C GLU A 71 -5.80 7.91 -5.34
N LEU A 72 -6.45 6.82 -5.72
CA LEU A 72 -5.77 5.64 -6.28
C LEU A 72 -5.59 5.77 -7.79
N ILE A 73 -4.37 5.50 -8.26
CA ILE A 73 -3.98 5.68 -9.66
C ILE A 73 -3.77 4.33 -10.35
N GLY A 74 -4.65 4.03 -11.30
CA GLY A 74 -4.55 2.86 -12.16
C GLY A 74 -4.92 1.55 -11.45
N MET A 75 -4.44 0.43 -12.00
CA MET A 75 -4.77 -0.90 -11.51
C MET A 75 -3.79 -1.38 -10.42
N PRO A 76 -4.27 -2.14 -9.42
CA PRO A 76 -3.41 -2.77 -8.44
C PRO A 76 -2.51 -3.82 -9.12
N LEU A 77 -1.26 -3.90 -8.69
CA LEU A 77 -0.28 -4.87 -9.15
C LEU A 77 -0.09 -5.95 -8.09
N ARG A 78 -0.12 -7.22 -8.48
CA ARG A 78 0.30 -8.30 -7.59
C ARG A 78 1.82 -8.41 -7.65
N LEU A 79 2.47 -8.33 -6.49
CA LEU A 79 3.90 -8.54 -6.36
C LEU A 79 4.18 -10.02 -6.12
N CYS A 80 5.03 -10.59 -6.97
CA CYS A 80 5.46 -11.98 -6.93
C CYS A 80 6.99 -12.02 -6.90
N GLY A 81 7.56 -12.97 -6.16
CA GLY A 81 8.99 -13.20 -6.02
C GLY A 81 9.23 -14.55 -5.36
#